data_AF-A0A3L8PQU0-F1
#
_entry.id   AF-A0A3L8PQU0-F1
#
_cell.length_a   1.000
_cell.length_b   1.000
_cell.length_c   1.000
_cell.angle_alpha   90.00
_cell.angle_beta   90.00
_cell.angle_gamma   90.00
#
_symmetry.space_group_name_H-M   'P 1'
#
loop_
_entity.id
_entity.type
_entity.pdbx_description
1 polymer ?
#
loop_
_entity_poly.entity_id
_entity_poly.type
_entity_poly.pdbx_seq_one_letter_code
_entity_poly.pdbx_strand_id
1 'polypeptide(L)'
;MNFWDFKGIRSFSTYSGGVAQPTRIKSEQAARGTFNFDIGILQGNLVVLWQFLMLTRQKTNNFFYWDRGADVPPPEIGSWTLHLGDTRMTNDPSEMTYGINILKEEFKKLSRAKDVQLPVLSQTEHQGYIFCFSKKKDSLNQWRSYTSPKYGVCIGFDIDVIERKINSQIEMPFNIWGNWVQKCIYVSDEQPLGKEGVNRIKEFYEFLIENDLIKIDENGILVCTHGNPVLYQNDNEMFDLALIKHRQLCFNLTKFLSLFKHQCYFEEQEYRLFLNDTGLAYRLIEKVESPDIPVFKSEVNYKTNRYGLTSYLKVQFPFDVVKEVMIGSEVRAENLKILKEMLCVGGDNWQREFAQSKIPFLS
;
A
#
# COMPACT_ATOMS: atom_id res chain seq x y z
N MET A 1 -15.24 5.56 -42.36
CA MET A 1 -16.53 6.05 -42.88
C MET A 1 -17.36 6.49 -41.68
N ASN A 2 -17.61 7.80 -41.59
CA ASN A 2 -18.59 8.56 -40.78
C ASN A 2 -18.59 8.39 -39.25
N PHE A 3 -18.05 9.35 -38.48
CA PHE A 3 -18.66 10.63 -38.06
C PHE A 3 -19.93 10.45 -37.21
N TRP A 4 -19.81 10.78 -35.92
CA TRP A 4 -20.95 11.24 -35.12
C TRP A 4 -20.64 12.63 -34.56
N ASP A 5 -21.58 13.50 -34.86
CA ASP A 5 -21.59 14.96 -34.82
C ASP A 5 -22.27 15.38 -33.49
N PHE A 6 -21.55 16.09 -32.63
CA PHE A 6 -22.12 16.64 -31.39
C PHE A 6 -22.68 18.04 -31.68
N LYS A 7 -24.00 18.13 -31.83
CA LYS A 7 -24.76 19.39 -31.82
C LYS A 7 -25.66 19.42 -30.59
N GLY A 8 -25.52 20.46 -29.77
CA GLY A 8 -26.56 20.79 -28.78
C GLY A 8 -26.09 21.52 -27.52
N ILE A 9 -25.38 22.65 -27.66
CA ILE A 9 -25.29 23.62 -26.56
C ILE A 9 -26.56 24.47 -26.61
N ARG A 10 -27.37 24.42 -25.55
CA ARG A 10 -28.36 25.45 -25.22
C ARG A 10 -28.15 25.91 -23.79
N SER A 11 -28.11 27.22 -23.66
CA SER A 11 -27.88 28.03 -22.47
C SER A 11 -29.16 28.29 -21.66
N PHE A 12 -28.96 28.97 -20.53
CA PHE A 12 -29.90 29.54 -19.54
C PHE A 12 -30.32 28.56 -18.42
N SER A 13 -30.34 28.92 -17.15
CA SER A 13 -30.53 30.25 -16.53
C SER A 13 -29.90 30.31 -15.14
N THR A 14 -29.50 31.52 -14.76
CA THR A 14 -29.12 31.95 -13.41
C THR A 14 -30.35 31.98 -12.51
N TYR A 15 -30.30 31.30 -11.36
CA TYR A 15 -31.23 31.55 -10.26
C TYR A 15 -30.49 31.87 -8.95
N SER A 16 -31.02 32.91 -8.33
CA SER A 16 -30.53 33.68 -7.21
C SER A 16 -31.10 33.19 -5.88
N GLY A 17 -30.29 33.27 -4.82
CA GLY A 17 -30.73 33.70 -3.49
C GLY A 17 -31.41 32.65 -2.60
N GLY A 18 -30.79 32.37 -1.45
CA GLY A 18 -31.40 31.61 -0.36
C GLY A 18 -30.55 31.68 0.90
N VAL A 19 -31.02 32.49 1.86
CA VAL A 19 -30.37 32.91 3.10
C VAL A 19 -30.30 31.78 4.13
N ALA A 20 -29.17 31.68 4.84
CA ALA A 20 -28.93 30.77 5.95
C ALA A 20 -29.67 31.18 7.23
N GLN A 21 -30.10 30.19 8.02
CA GLN A 21 -30.47 30.31 9.43
C GLN A 21 -29.84 29.11 10.19
N PRO A 22 -29.20 29.32 11.35
CA PRO A 22 -28.50 28.26 12.07
C PRO A 22 -29.42 27.64 13.13
N THR A 23 -29.55 26.30 13.13
CA THR A 23 -30.19 25.57 14.21
C THR A 23 -29.15 24.87 15.08
N ARG A 24 -29.09 25.34 16.32
CA ARG A 24 -28.28 24.85 17.44
C ARG A 24 -29.06 23.73 18.13
N ILE A 25 -28.53 22.51 18.19
CA ILE A 25 -29.01 21.48 19.12
C ILE A 25 -27.83 20.97 19.95
N LYS A 26 -28.09 20.89 21.25
CA LYS A 26 -27.18 20.57 22.35
C LYS A 26 -27.11 19.05 22.59
N SER A 27 -25.93 18.62 23.06
CA SER A 27 -25.64 17.67 24.17
C SER A 27 -26.42 16.36 24.32
N GLU A 28 -25.70 15.23 24.39
CA GLU A 28 -25.48 14.36 25.57
C GLU A 28 -24.88 13.01 25.12
N GLN A 29 -23.62 12.73 25.52
CA GLN A 29 -23.20 11.78 26.56
C GLN A 29 -23.27 10.27 26.24
N ALA A 30 -22.06 9.69 26.31
CA ALA A 30 -21.70 8.40 26.91
C ALA A 30 -22.03 7.08 26.19
N ALA A 31 -20.98 6.42 25.68
CA ALA A 31 -20.67 5.04 26.07
C ALA A 31 -19.16 4.80 25.94
N ARG A 32 -18.51 4.61 27.09
CA ARG A 32 -17.15 4.06 27.18
C ARG A 32 -17.24 2.56 26.95
N GLY A 33 -16.59 2.07 25.90
CA GLY A 33 -16.34 0.64 25.68
C GLY A 33 -14.85 0.42 25.53
N THR A 34 -14.15 0.16 26.64
CA THR A 34 -12.77 -0.33 26.63
C THR A 34 -12.79 -1.83 26.33
N PHE A 35 -12.36 -2.23 25.13
CA PHE A 35 -12.01 -3.61 24.83
C PHE A 35 -10.53 -3.82 25.11
N ASN A 36 -10.22 -4.55 26.18
CA ASN A 36 -8.88 -5.07 26.45
C ASN A 36 -8.72 -6.37 25.65
N PHE A 37 -7.74 -6.40 24.73
CA PHE A 37 -7.17 -7.64 24.23
C PHE A 37 -5.76 -7.79 24.82
N ASP A 38 -5.61 -8.73 25.74
CA ASP A 38 -4.31 -9.25 26.16
C ASP A 38 -3.71 -10.04 24.99
N ILE A 39 -2.68 -9.48 24.35
CA ILE A 39 -1.80 -10.23 23.44
C ILE A 39 -0.49 -10.47 24.17
N GLY A 40 -0.31 -11.70 24.66
CA GLY A 40 0.95 -12.19 25.18
C GLY A 40 2.05 -12.16 24.12
N ILE A 41 3.09 -11.39 24.41
CA ILE A 41 4.35 -11.26 23.66
C ILE A 41 5.11 -12.59 23.66
N LEU A 42 5.71 -12.98 22.53
CA LEU A 42 7.03 -13.61 22.47
C LEU A 42 7.72 -13.45 21.07
N GLN A 43 8.68 -12.52 21.05
CA GLN A 43 10.00 -12.52 20.39
C GLN A 43 10.16 -12.50 18.85
N GLY A 44 10.33 -11.28 18.31
CA GLY A 44 11.21 -10.95 17.15
C GLY A 44 10.57 -10.13 16.02
N ASN A 45 10.52 -8.80 16.13
CA ASN A 45 9.89 -7.87 15.15
C ASN A 45 10.88 -7.31 14.11
N LEU A 46 11.71 -8.17 13.52
CA LEU A 46 12.69 -7.76 12.51
C LEU A 46 12.27 -8.24 11.13
N VAL A 47 12.15 -7.30 10.20
CA VAL A 47 11.85 -7.60 8.80
C VAL A 47 12.83 -6.84 7.91
N VAL A 48 13.27 -7.47 6.84
CA VAL A 48 14.43 -7.10 6.04
C VAL A 48 14.02 -6.71 4.63
N LEU A 49 14.65 -5.66 4.10
CA LEU A 49 14.58 -5.26 2.70
C LEU A 49 15.76 -5.80 1.91
N TRP A 50 15.45 -6.28 0.71
CA TRP A 50 16.40 -6.65 -0.32
C TRP A 50 16.18 -5.74 -1.53
N GLN A 51 16.92 -4.65 -1.64
CA GLN A 51 16.86 -3.77 -2.81
C GLN A 51 18.25 -3.23 -3.16
N PHE A 52 18.49 -3.06 -4.45
CA PHE A 52 19.43 -2.06 -4.96
C PHE A 52 19.12 -0.74 -4.28
N LEU A 53 20.01 -0.29 -3.41
CA LEU A 53 19.89 1.00 -2.76
C LEU A 53 19.97 2.09 -3.84
N MET A 54 18.83 2.58 -4.31
CA MET A 54 18.76 3.73 -5.21
C MET A 54 18.86 5.01 -4.38
N LEU A 55 20.07 5.35 -3.94
CA LEU A 55 20.34 6.60 -3.23
C LEU A 55 21.14 7.54 -4.12
N THR A 56 20.58 8.72 -4.38
CA THR A 56 21.21 9.77 -5.17
C THR A 56 22.05 10.68 -4.29
N ARG A 57 23.32 10.90 -4.66
CA ARG A 57 24.06 12.12 -4.33
C ARG A 57 24.99 12.44 -5.51
N GLN A 58 24.85 13.64 -6.08
CA GLN A 58 25.66 14.08 -7.23
C GLN A 58 27.09 14.49 -6.80
N LYS A 59 28.04 14.19 -7.70
CA LYS A 59 29.50 14.50 -7.75
C LYS A 59 30.35 13.68 -6.75
N THR A 60 31.24 12.75 -7.15
CA THR A 60 32.16 12.68 -8.30
C THR A 60 32.61 11.22 -8.58
N ASN A 61 32.81 10.91 -9.87
CA ASN A 61 33.61 9.84 -10.51
C ASN A 61 33.72 8.43 -9.84
N ASN A 62 32.79 7.52 -10.20
CA ASN A 62 32.99 6.15 -10.76
C ASN A 62 31.73 5.25 -10.56
N PHE A 63 30.95 5.02 -11.67
CA PHE A 63 29.94 3.96 -12.04
C PHE A 63 29.00 3.32 -10.96
N PHE A 64 27.66 3.15 -11.04
CA PHE A 64 26.46 3.66 -11.76
C PHE A 64 25.15 3.11 -11.11
N TYR A 65 24.05 3.88 -11.07
CA TYR A 65 22.72 3.45 -11.58
C TYR A 65 22.36 4.40 -12.73
N TRP A 66 21.80 3.85 -13.81
CA TRP A 66 21.32 4.58 -14.97
C TRP A 66 19.84 4.93 -14.77
N ASP A 67 19.57 6.21 -14.49
CA ASP A 67 18.41 6.92 -15.03
C ASP A 67 18.96 7.92 -16.06
N ARG A 68 18.41 7.92 -17.29
CA ARG A 68 18.64 8.99 -18.27
C ARG A 68 17.53 10.02 -18.11
N GLY A 69 17.73 10.95 -17.20
CA GLY A 69 16.87 12.12 -17.05
C GLY A 69 17.50 13.10 -16.08
N ALA A 70 17.76 14.31 -16.52
CA ALA A 70 18.34 15.37 -15.71
C ALA A 70 17.42 15.74 -14.52
N ASP A 71 18.02 16.25 -13.45
CA ASP A 71 17.37 16.95 -12.32
C ASP A 71 16.73 16.09 -11.21
N VAL A 72 17.47 15.13 -10.63
CA VAL A 72 17.15 14.67 -9.27
C VAL A 72 17.89 15.55 -8.25
N PRO A 73 17.19 16.41 -7.47
CA PRO A 73 17.82 17.18 -6.41
C PRO A 73 18.46 16.23 -5.37
N PRO A 74 19.56 16.64 -4.71
CA PRO A 74 20.12 15.85 -3.62
C PRO A 74 19.03 15.62 -2.55
N PRO A 75 19.01 14.45 -1.88
CA PRO A 75 18.07 14.20 -0.80
C PRO A 75 18.16 15.33 0.22
N GLU A 76 17.01 15.84 0.65
CA GLU A 76 16.91 16.75 1.78
C GLU A 76 17.63 16.10 2.96
N ILE A 77 18.67 16.77 3.45
CA ILE A 77 19.62 16.25 4.43
C ILE A 77 18.84 15.72 5.65
N GLY A 78 18.92 14.41 5.90
CA GLY A 78 18.38 13.78 7.12
C GLY A 78 17.06 13.02 6.99
N SER A 79 16.47 12.84 5.80
CA SER A 79 15.31 11.96 5.62
C SER A 79 15.59 10.80 4.68
N TRP A 80 15.25 9.58 5.11
CA TRP A 80 15.32 8.38 4.28
C TRP A 80 13.97 8.17 3.61
N THR A 81 13.94 7.63 2.38
CA THR A 81 12.69 7.44 1.64
C THR A 81 12.49 6.01 1.17
N LEU A 82 11.32 5.43 1.46
CA LEU A 82 10.87 4.18 0.84
C LEU A 82 10.20 4.53 -0.50
N HIS A 83 10.51 3.77 -1.53
CA HIS A 83 9.88 3.88 -2.85
C HIS A 83 8.83 2.78 -2.99
N LEU A 84 7.58 3.08 -2.68
CA LEU A 84 6.48 2.14 -2.81
C LEU A 84 6.10 2.05 -4.29
N GLY A 85 6.29 0.88 -4.88
CA GLY A 85 6.00 0.64 -6.30
C GLY A 85 4.52 0.38 -6.53
N ASP A 86 4.03 0.78 -7.71
CA ASP A 86 2.67 0.48 -8.15
C ASP A 86 2.35 -1.03 -8.06
N THR A 87 1.21 -1.38 -7.45
CA THR A 87 0.77 -2.77 -7.28
C THR A 87 0.49 -3.49 -8.60
N ARG A 88 0.24 -2.76 -9.69
CA ARG A 88 0.08 -3.34 -11.03
C ARG A 88 1.41 -3.80 -11.61
N MET A 89 2.52 -3.33 -11.05
CA MET A 89 3.88 -3.64 -11.44
C MET A 89 4.55 -4.63 -10.49
N THR A 90 3.79 -5.32 -9.63
CA THR A 90 4.32 -6.46 -8.88
C THR A 90 4.83 -7.52 -9.85
N ASN A 91 5.77 -8.34 -9.37
CA ASN A 91 6.47 -9.31 -10.21
C ASN A 91 5.55 -10.35 -10.86
N ASP A 92 4.32 -10.50 -10.36
CA ASP A 92 3.36 -11.46 -10.85
C ASP A 92 1.93 -10.85 -10.89
N PRO A 93 1.45 -10.41 -12.07
CA PRO A 93 0.10 -9.88 -12.24
C PRO A 93 -0.99 -10.95 -12.01
N SER A 94 -0.61 -12.23 -11.97
CA SER A 94 -1.55 -13.30 -11.63
C SER A 94 -1.90 -13.31 -10.14
N GLU A 95 -1.06 -12.76 -9.25
CA GLU A 95 -1.33 -12.70 -7.79
C GLU A 95 -2.70 -12.06 -7.49
N MET A 96 -2.99 -10.92 -8.14
CA MET A 96 -4.25 -10.21 -7.92
C MET A 96 -5.45 -10.96 -8.49
N THR A 97 -5.31 -11.53 -9.69
CA THR A 97 -6.36 -12.35 -10.32
C THR A 97 -6.67 -13.57 -9.47
N TYR A 98 -5.63 -14.22 -8.96
CA TYR A 98 -5.72 -15.36 -8.09
C TYR A 98 -6.42 -15.02 -6.77
N GLY A 99 -6.01 -13.91 -6.13
CA GLY A 99 -6.65 -13.40 -4.92
C GLY A 99 -8.14 -13.10 -5.12
N ILE A 100 -8.54 -12.53 -6.27
CA ILE A 100 -9.95 -12.25 -6.58
C ILE A 100 -10.77 -13.54 -6.63
N ASN A 101 -10.26 -14.57 -7.31
CA ASN A 101 -10.97 -15.85 -7.43
C ASN A 101 -11.17 -16.50 -6.06
N ILE A 102 -10.12 -16.53 -5.25
CA ILE A 102 -10.17 -17.06 -3.89
C ILE A 102 -11.20 -16.29 -3.06
N LEU A 103 -11.17 -14.97 -3.13
CA LEU A 103 -12.07 -14.11 -2.37
C LEU A 103 -13.53 -14.30 -2.77
N LYS A 104 -13.81 -14.44 -4.08
CA LYS A 104 -15.16 -14.74 -4.57
C LYS A 104 -15.68 -16.07 -4.03
N GLU A 105 -14.86 -17.13 -4.09
CA GLU A 105 -15.25 -18.45 -3.59
C GLU A 105 -15.53 -18.44 -2.08
N GLU A 106 -14.66 -17.79 -1.29
CA GLU A 106 -14.86 -17.69 0.15
C GLU A 106 -16.05 -16.79 0.52
N PHE A 107 -16.24 -15.66 -0.17
CA PHE A 107 -17.40 -14.79 0.04
C PHE A 107 -18.70 -15.52 -0.28
N LYS A 108 -18.71 -16.34 -1.35
CA LYS A 108 -19.86 -17.18 -1.71
C LYS A 108 -20.20 -18.17 -0.59
N LYS A 109 -19.20 -18.81 0.01
CA LYS A 109 -19.39 -19.72 1.17
C LYS A 109 -19.92 -18.99 2.40
N LEU A 110 -19.35 -17.84 2.74
CA LEU A 110 -19.71 -17.05 3.93
C LEU A 110 -21.12 -16.46 3.81
N SER A 111 -21.46 -15.89 2.66
CA SER A 111 -22.75 -15.25 2.38
C SER A 111 -23.87 -16.24 2.02
N ARG A 112 -23.50 -17.45 1.60
CA ARG A 112 -24.40 -18.42 0.92
C ARG A 112 -25.04 -17.84 -0.36
N ALA A 113 -24.41 -16.83 -0.96
CA ALA A 113 -24.85 -16.27 -2.22
C ALA A 113 -24.75 -17.30 -3.36
N LYS A 114 -25.60 -17.15 -4.37
CA LYS A 114 -25.52 -17.95 -5.61
C LYS A 114 -24.28 -17.57 -6.42
N ASP A 115 -23.90 -16.30 -6.38
CA ASP A 115 -22.75 -15.73 -7.08
C ASP A 115 -22.23 -14.47 -6.36
N VAL A 116 -21.03 -14.02 -6.74
CA VAL A 116 -20.34 -12.85 -6.16
C VAL A 116 -19.89 -11.90 -7.26
N GLN A 117 -20.48 -10.71 -7.28
CA GLN A 117 -20.14 -9.62 -8.19
C GLN A 117 -19.42 -8.50 -7.43
N LEU A 118 -18.10 -8.59 -7.42
CA LEU A 118 -17.23 -7.53 -6.94
C LEU A 118 -16.96 -6.52 -8.06
N PRO A 119 -16.67 -5.26 -7.72
CA PRO A 119 -16.36 -4.26 -8.73
C PRO A 119 -15.15 -4.76 -9.52
N VAL A 120 -15.18 -4.55 -10.84
CA VAL A 120 -13.99 -4.71 -11.65
C VAL A 120 -13.01 -3.70 -11.11
N LEU A 121 -11.94 -4.17 -10.46
CA LEU A 121 -10.78 -3.36 -10.13
C LEU A 121 -10.09 -3.05 -11.46
N SER A 122 -10.74 -2.19 -12.25
CA SER A 122 -10.17 -1.70 -13.48
C SER A 122 -8.84 -1.07 -13.11
N GLN A 123 -7.82 -1.33 -13.91
CA GLN A 123 -6.46 -0.86 -13.63
C GLN A 123 -6.37 0.67 -13.52
N THR A 124 -7.44 1.42 -13.79
CA THR A 124 -7.45 2.87 -13.94
C THR A 124 -7.97 3.66 -12.75
N GLU A 125 -8.74 3.08 -11.83
CA GLU A 125 -9.46 3.90 -10.82
C GLU A 125 -8.78 3.97 -9.44
N HIS A 126 -7.95 3.00 -9.09
CA HIS A 126 -7.31 2.96 -7.79
C HIS A 126 -5.86 2.49 -7.88
N GLN A 127 -4.93 3.39 -7.56
CA GLN A 127 -3.52 3.12 -7.65
C GLN A 127 -2.97 2.76 -6.27
N GLY A 128 -2.89 1.45 -6.02
CA GLY A 128 -2.17 0.92 -4.87
C GLY A 128 -0.66 1.00 -5.09
N TYR A 129 0.07 1.28 -4.01
CA TYR A 129 1.51 1.28 -3.97
C TYR A 129 1.98 0.42 -2.80
N ILE A 130 2.90 -0.50 -3.07
CA ILE A 130 3.42 -1.41 -2.05
C ILE A 130 4.93 -1.28 -1.87
N PHE A 131 5.35 -1.55 -0.64
CA PHE A 131 6.74 -1.83 -0.31
C PHE A 131 6.84 -3.20 0.36
N CYS A 132 7.73 -4.03 -0.15
CA CYS A 132 7.85 -5.43 0.27
C CYS A 132 9.03 -5.59 1.22
N PHE A 133 8.81 -6.31 2.32
CA PHE A 133 9.80 -6.71 3.29
C PHE A 133 9.79 -8.25 3.41
N SER A 134 10.87 -8.84 3.93
CA SER A 134 11.00 -10.27 4.18
C SER A 134 11.36 -10.55 5.63
N LYS A 135 10.72 -11.53 6.28
CA LYS A 135 11.13 -11.95 7.63
C LYS A 135 12.53 -12.61 7.65
N LYS A 136 13.05 -13.03 6.49
CA LYS A 136 14.36 -13.67 6.39
C LYS A 136 15.46 -12.66 6.10
N LYS A 137 16.35 -12.50 7.08
CA LYS A 137 17.50 -11.60 6.99
C LYS A 137 18.69 -12.09 6.16
N ASP A 138 18.89 -13.40 6.11
CA ASP A 138 20.01 -14.02 5.38
C ASP A 138 19.43 -15.19 4.55
N SER A 139 19.17 -14.95 3.27
CA SER A 139 18.50 -15.90 2.38
C SER A 139 19.15 -15.91 1.01
N LEU A 140 19.64 -17.07 0.57
CA LEU A 140 20.29 -17.24 -0.74
C LEU A 140 19.39 -16.77 -1.90
N ASN A 141 18.10 -17.13 -1.86
CA ASN A 141 17.15 -16.72 -2.90
C ASN A 141 17.01 -15.21 -2.95
N GLN A 142 16.99 -14.54 -1.80
CA GLN A 142 16.86 -13.09 -1.74
C GLN A 142 18.13 -12.39 -2.22
N TRP A 143 19.31 -12.86 -1.79
CA TRP A 143 20.60 -12.39 -2.30
C TRP A 143 20.68 -12.49 -3.83
N ARG A 144 20.27 -13.63 -4.39
CA ARG A 144 20.29 -13.86 -5.85
C ARG A 144 19.27 -13.03 -6.61
N SER A 145 18.04 -12.92 -6.10
CA SER A 145 16.95 -12.27 -6.81
C SER A 145 17.03 -10.75 -6.79
N TYR A 146 17.51 -10.17 -5.70
CA TYR A 146 17.39 -8.72 -5.46
C TYR A 146 18.71 -7.98 -5.35
N THR A 147 19.84 -8.70 -5.37
CA THR A 147 21.15 -8.09 -5.22
C THR A 147 22.18 -8.69 -6.16
N SER A 148 23.43 -8.23 -6.06
CA SER A 148 24.56 -8.76 -6.83
C SER A 148 25.71 -9.08 -5.87
N PRO A 149 26.56 -10.08 -6.17
CA PRO A 149 27.54 -10.61 -5.22
C PRO A 149 28.37 -9.53 -4.49
N LYS A 150 28.85 -8.53 -5.23
CA LYS A 150 29.77 -7.49 -4.73
C LYS A 150 29.08 -6.30 -4.05
N TYR A 151 27.76 -6.21 -4.13
CA TYR A 151 26.99 -5.01 -3.78
C TYR A 151 25.78 -5.29 -2.88
N GLY A 152 25.58 -6.55 -2.47
CA GLY A 152 24.40 -6.91 -1.71
C GLY A 152 24.34 -6.22 -0.35
N VAL A 153 23.24 -5.52 -0.10
CA VAL A 153 22.91 -4.94 1.21
C VAL A 153 21.49 -5.38 1.58
N CYS A 154 21.33 -5.75 2.83
CA CYS A 154 20.09 -6.13 3.48
C CYS A 154 19.88 -5.16 4.65
N ILE A 155 18.73 -4.47 4.67
CA ILE A 155 18.42 -3.49 5.72
C ILE A 155 17.27 -4.05 6.55
N GLY A 156 17.52 -4.24 7.84
CA GLY A 156 16.51 -4.67 8.81
C GLY A 156 15.83 -3.48 9.46
N PHE A 157 14.50 -3.52 9.50
CA PHE A 157 13.64 -2.47 10.00
C PHE A 157 12.90 -2.89 11.28
N ASP A 158 12.62 -1.90 12.14
CA ASP A 158 11.60 -2.02 13.18
C ASP A 158 10.22 -1.75 12.58
N ILE A 159 9.43 -2.81 12.35
CA ILE A 159 8.08 -2.65 11.81
C ILE A 159 7.18 -1.85 12.76
N ASP A 160 7.31 -2.01 14.07
CA ASP A 160 6.44 -1.29 15.00
C ASP A 160 6.74 0.22 14.97
N VAL A 161 8.01 0.60 14.78
CA VAL A 161 8.37 2.01 14.61
C VAL A 161 7.86 2.53 13.27
N ILE A 162 8.02 1.76 12.18
CA ILE A 162 7.48 2.12 10.87
C ILE A 162 5.96 2.36 10.98
N GLU A 163 5.22 1.42 11.56
CA GLU A 163 3.76 1.52 11.67
C GLU A 163 3.34 2.69 12.54
N ARG A 164 3.98 2.92 13.69
CA ARG A 164 3.70 4.12 14.52
C ARG A 164 3.95 5.41 13.75
N LYS A 165 5.03 5.48 12.98
CA LYS A 165 5.37 6.68 12.19
C LYS A 165 4.39 6.90 11.06
N ILE A 166 4.03 5.86 10.31
CA ILE A 166 3.02 5.95 9.25
C ILE A 166 1.67 6.33 9.86
N ASN A 167 1.26 5.71 10.96
CA ASN A 167 0.03 6.08 11.69
C ASN A 167 0.05 7.54 12.16
N SER A 168 1.19 8.07 12.59
CA SER A 168 1.31 9.48 12.99
C SER A 168 1.30 10.48 11.83
N GLN A 169 1.55 10.00 10.61
CA GLN A 169 1.62 10.83 9.40
C GLN A 169 0.37 10.72 8.53
N ILE A 170 -0.40 9.65 8.70
CA ILE A 170 -1.55 9.33 7.87
C ILE A 170 -2.78 9.20 8.78
N GLU A 171 -3.50 10.30 8.93
CA GLU A 171 -4.87 10.27 9.44
C GLU A 171 -5.81 9.75 8.33
N MET A 172 -5.90 8.42 8.21
CA MET A 172 -6.89 7.80 7.33
C MET A 172 -8.03 7.24 8.19
N PRO A 173 -9.25 7.81 8.09
CA PRO A 173 -10.41 7.29 8.81
C PRO A 173 -10.79 5.84 8.41
N PHE A 174 -10.16 5.30 7.36
CA PHE A 174 -10.46 4.01 6.78
C PHE A 174 -9.28 3.02 6.85
N ASN A 175 -8.30 3.23 7.75
CA ASN A 175 -7.34 2.16 8.04
C ASN A 175 -7.93 1.17 9.07
N ILE A 176 -8.93 0.40 8.64
CA ILE A 176 -9.71 -0.48 9.53
C ILE A 176 -8.88 -1.59 10.17
N TRP A 177 -7.80 -2.04 9.55
CA TRP A 177 -6.95 -3.08 10.12
C TRP A 177 -5.83 -2.56 11.02
N GLY A 178 -5.74 -1.26 11.26
CA GLY A 178 -4.76 -0.60 12.14
C GLY A 178 -3.29 -0.70 11.69
N ASN A 179 -2.98 -1.70 10.87
CA ASN A 179 -1.65 -2.08 10.45
C ASN A 179 -1.48 -1.78 8.97
N TRP A 180 -0.48 -0.94 8.69
CA TRP A 180 -0.06 -0.60 7.34
C TRP A 180 0.83 -1.69 6.75
N VAL A 181 1.57 -2.39 7.61
CA VAL A 181 2.46 -3.48 7.23
C VAL A 181 1.78 -4.79 7.55
N GLN A 182 1.55 -5.62 6.54
CA GLN A 182 0.82 -6.86 6.71
C GLN A 182 1.55 -8.04 6.10
N LYS A 183 1.55 -9.15 6.82
CA LYS A 183 2.04 -10.45 6.33
C LYS A 183 1.23 -10.89 5.12
N CYS A 184 1.91 -11.37 4.07
CA CYS A 184 1.26 -11.95 2.90
C CYS A 184 0.53 -13.26 3.26
N ILE A 185 -0.60 -13.49 2.58
CA ILE A 185 -1.40 -14.71 2.63
C ILE A 185 -0.93 -15.59 1.48
N TYR A 186 -0.28 -16.70 1.82
CA TYR A 186 0.22 -17.67 0.86
C TYR A 186 -0.84 -18.71 0.52
N VAL A 187 -0.99 -18.99 -0.76
CA VAL A 187 -2.05 -19.83 -1.32
C VAL A 187 -1.50 -20.65 -2.49
N SER A 188 -1.94 -21.91 -2.61
CA SER A 188 -1.64 -22.76 -3.77
C SER A 188 -2.89 -23.46 -4.29
N ASP A 189 -2.80 -23.96 -5.52
CA ASP A 189 -3.89 -24.73 -6.13
C ASP A 189 -4.14 -26.06 -5.40
N GLU A 190 -3.11 -26.60 -4.75
CA GLU A 190 -3.14 -27.89 -4.06
C GLU A 190 -3.51 -27.79 -2.58
N GLN A 191 -3.24 -26.65 -1.94
CA GLN A 191 -3.53 -26.43 -0.53
C GLN A 191 -4.51 -25.27 -0.37
N PRO A 192 -5.73 -25.53 0.13
CA PRO A 192 -6.67 -24.46 0.41
C PRO A 192 -6.07 -23.48 1.42
N LEU A 193 -6.61 -22.26 1.46
CA LEU A 193 -6.30 -21.27 2.48
C LEU A 193 -6.16 -21.94 3.86
N GLY A 194 -4.99 -21.78 4.48
CA GLY A 194 -4.82 -22.15 5.87
C GLY A 194 -5.81 -21.39 6.77
N LYS A 195 -6.01 -21.87 8.00
CA LYS A 195 -6.93 -21.28 8.97
C LYS A 195 -6.74 -19.77 9.14
N GLU A 196 -5.50 -19.28 9.12
CA GLU A 196 -5.15 -17.85 9.20
C GLU A 196 -5.73 -17.06 8.01
N GLY A 197 -5.61 -17.58 6.79
CA GLY A 197 -6.13 -16.94 5.59
C GLY A 197 -7.66 -16.89 5.56
N VAL A 198 -8.32 -18.01 5.92
CA VAL A 198 -9.79 -18.06 6.02
C VAL A 198 -10.31 -17.06 7.05
N ASN A 199 -9.68 -16.99 8.23
CA ASN A 199 -10.08 -16.04 9.26
C ASN A 199 -9.94 -14.59 8.78
N ARG A 200 -8.84 -14.26 8.09
CA ARG A 200 -8.65 -12.91 7.53
C ARG A 200 -9.69 -12.55 6.47
N ILE A 201 -10.05 -13.49 5.60
CA ILE A 201 -11.11 -13.26 4.61
C ILE A 201 -12.46 -13.07 5.30
N LYS A 202 -12.73 -13.83 6.36
CA LYS A 202 -13.96 -13.68 7.15
C LYS A 202 -14.04 -12.31 7.83
N GLU A 203 -12.98 -11.90 8.52
CA GLU A 203 -12.87 -10.57 9.13
C GLU A 203 -13.07 -9.47 8.08
N PHE A 204 -12.50 -9.65 6.89
CA PHE A 204 -12.69 -8.72 5.78
C PHE A 204 -14.14 -8.66 5.30
N TYR A 205 -14.78 -9.82 5.12
CA TYR A 205 -16.17 -9.92 4.72
C TYR A 205 -17.11 -9.23 5.73
N GLU A 206 -16.93 -9.52 7.02
CA GLU A 206 -17.72 -8.92 8.12
C GLU A 206 -17.56 -7.40 8.11
N PHE A 207 -16.33 -6.90 7.96
CA PHE A 207 -16.07 -5.48 7.82
C PHE A 207 -16.84 -4.84 6.64
N LEU A 208 -16.84 -5.46 5.46
CA LEU A 208 -17.54 -4.92 4.29
C LEU A 208 -19.06 -4.86 4.50
N ILE A 209 -19.63 -5.81 5.23
CA ILE A 209 -21.06 -5.83 5.58
C ILE A 209 -21.37 -4.74 6.62
N GLU A 210 -20.59 -4.68 7.70
CA GLU A 210 -20.79 -3.70 8.79
C GLU A 210 -20.71 -2.25 8.30
N ASN A 211 -19.96 -2.01 7.22
CA ASN A 211 -19.79 -0.70 6.61
C ASN A 211 -20.70 -0.45 5.41
N ASP A 212 -21.66 -1.34 5.17
CA ASP A 212 -22.63 -1.25 4.08
C ASP A 212 -21.97 -1.04 2.70
N LEU A 213 -20.89 -1.79 2.47
CA LEU A 213 -20.15 -1.77 1.20
C LEU A 213 -20.65 -2.87 0.26
N ILE A 214 -21.12 -3.99 0.81
CA ILE A 214 -21.67 -5.12 0.07
C ILE A 214 -22.99 -5.58 0.71
N LYS A 215 -23.85 -6.21 -0.10
CA LYS A 215 -25.11 -6.83 0.32
C LYS A 215 -25.50 -7.98 -0.60
N ILE A 216 -26.40 -8.85 -0.16
CA ILE A 216 -27.04 -9.84 -1.03
C ILE A 216 -28.26 -9.19 -1.68
N ASP A 217 -28.36 -9.23 -3.00
CA ASP A 217 -29.51 -8.70 -3.76
C ASP A 217 -30.71 -9.66 -3.74
N GLU A 218 -31.82 -9.24 -4.36
CA GLU A 218 -33.04 -10.05 -4.52
C GLU A 218 -32.85 -11.36 -5.30
N ASN A 219 -31.79 -11.46 -6.11
CA ASN A 219 -31.46 -12.67 -6.87
C ASN A 219 -30.60 -13.65 -6.05
N GLY A 220 -30.14 -13.24 -4.86
CA GLY A 220 -29.21 -14.00 -4.03
C GLY A 220 -27.76 -13.82 -4.46
N ILE A 221 -27.40 -12.74 -5.14
CA ILE A 221 -26.04 -12.40 -5.58
C ILE A 221 -25.43 -11.40 -4.59
N LEU A 222 -24.19 -11.64 -4.17
CA LEU A 222 -23.45 -10.66 -3.37
C LEU A 222 -22.95 -9.54 -4.28
N VAL A 223 -23.44 -8.32 -4.06
CA VAL A 223 -23.17 -7.12 -4.87
C VAL A 223 -22.69 -5.96 -3.98
N CYS A 224 -22.21 -4.88 -4.61
CA CYS A 224 -21.93 -3.63 -3.91
C CYS A 224 -23.23 -2.92 -3.52
N THR A 225 -23.38 -2.44 -2.27
CA THR A 225 -24.66 -1.84 -1.80
C THR A 225 -25.14 -0.70 -2.69
N HIS A 226 -24.22 0.14 -3.17
CA HIS A 226 -24.49 1.34 -3.94
C HIS A 226 -24.13 1.19 -5.44
N GLY A 227 -23.98 -0.04 -5.93
CA GLY A 227 -23.83 -0.34 -7.36
C GLY A 227 -22.74 0.48 -8.08
N ASN A 228 -22.99 0.77 -9.35
CA ASN A 228 -22.17 1.67 -10.16
C ASN A 228 -22.67 3.11 -9.96
N PRO A 229 -21.81 4.07 -9.53
CA PRO A 229 -22.21 5.48 -9.36
C PRO A 229 -22.91 6.07 -10.58
N VAL A 230 -22.58 5.61 -11.80
CA VAL A 230 -23.23 6.02 -13.06
C VAL A 230 -24.77 5.88 -13.01
N LEU A 231 -25.30 4.96 -12.20
CA LEU A 231 -26.75 4.76 -12.07
C LEU A 231 -27.46 5.93 -11.34
N TYR A 232 -26.71 6.77 -10.62
CA TYR A 232 -27.24 7.87 -9.81
C TYR A 232 -26.94 9.25 -10.40
N GLN A 233 -26.53 9.36 -11.67
CA GLN A 233 -26.12 10.64 -12.29
C GLN A 233 -27.16 11.77 -12.22
N ASN A 234 -28.43 11.46 -11.96
CA ASN A 234 -29.51 12.44 -11.84
C ASN A 234 -29.81 12.86 -10.39
N ASP A 235 -29.17 12.23 -9.40
CA ASP A 235 -29.31 12.52 -7.98
C ASP A 235 -27.92 12.74 -7.37
N ASN A 236 -27.54 14.02 -7.22
CA ASN A 236 -26.19 14.39 -6.80
C ASN A 236 -25.82 13.82 -5.42
N GLU A 237 -26.74 13.79 -4.46
CA GLU A 237 -26.45 13.30 -3.11
C GLU A 237 -26.22 11.78 -3.10
N MET A 238 -27.09 11.03 -3.81
CA MET A 238 -26.94 9.59 -3.95
C MET A 238 -25.73 9.22 -4.81
N PHE A 239 -25.40 10.02 -5.83
CA PHE A 239 -24.21 9.85 -6.65
C PHE A 239 -22.94 9.98 -5.80
N ASP A 240 -22.84 11.04 -5.00
CA ASP A 240 -21.68 11.28 -4.14
C ASP A 240 -21.51 10.16 -3.11
N LEU A 241 -22.60 9.76 -2.45
CA LEU A 241 -22.57 8.64 -1.50
C LEU A 241 -22.14 7.32 -2.18
N ALA A 242 -22.73 7.01 -3.35
CA ALA A 242 -22.38 5.82 -4.11
C ALA A 242 -20.91 5.83 -4.54
N LEU A 243 -20.41 6.97 -4.99
CA LEU A 243 -19.00 7.15 -5.37
C LEU A 243 -18.07 6.96 -4.18
N ILE A 244 -18.39 7.53 -3.01
CA ILE A 244 -17.61 7.36 -1.78
C ILE A 244 -17.54 5.89 -1.39
N LYS A 245 -18.69 5.21 -1.31
CA LYS A 245 -18.79 3.80 -0.94
C LYS A 245 -18.06 2.90 -1.94
N HIS A 246 -18.21 3.18 -3.23
CA HIS A 246 -17.50 2.47 -4.30
C HIS A 246 -15.99 2.59 -4.14
N ARG A 247 -15.48 3.81 -3.95
CA ARG A 247 -14.04 4.06 -3.74
C ARG A 247 -13.52 3.40 -2.46
N GLN A 248 -14.30 3.44 -1.37
CA GLN A 248 -13.95 2.76 -0.12
C GLN A 248 -13.85 1.25 -0.31
N LEU A 249 -14.80 0.64 -1.03
CA LEU A 249 -14.77 -0.78 -1.36
C LEU A 249 -13.55 -1.13 -2.22
N CYS A 250 -13.31 -0.39 -3.31
CA CYS A 250 -12.18 -0.64 -4.20
C CYS A 250 -10.83 -0.48 -3.49
N PHE A 251 -10.67 0.57 -2.66
CA PHE A 251 -9.46 0.74 -1.84
C PHE A 251 -9.19 -0.47 -0.96
N ASN A 252 -10.20 -0.91 -0.21
CA ASN A 252 -10.06 -2.01 0.73
C ASN A 252 -9.83 -3.35 0.01
N LEU A 253 -10.50 -3.56 -1.13
CA LEU A 253 -10.26 -4.72 -1.99
C LEU A 253 -8.83 -4.73 -2.53
N THR A 254 -8.35 -3.64 -3.12
CA THR A 254 -6.98 -3.57 -3.65
C THR A 254 -5.94 -3.78 -2.56
N LYS A 255 -6.13 -3.17 -1.38
CA LYS A 255 -5.25 -3.38 -0.22
C LYS A 255 -5.22 -4.86 0.17
N PHE A 256 -6.38 -5.48 0.34
CA PHE A 256 -6.45 -6.87 0.77
C PHE A 256 -5.92 -7.85 -0.28
N LEU A 257 -6.25 -7.65 -1.55
CA LEU A 257 -5.77 -8.46 -2.65
C LEU A 257 -4.25 -8.36 -2.81
N SER A 258 -3.66 -7.22 -2.50
CA SER A 258 -2.21 -7.05 -2.47
C SER A 258 -1.52 -7.91 -1.43
N LEU A 259 -2.25 -8.57 -0.51
CA LEU A 259 -1.65 -9.50 0.46
C LEU A 259 -1.51 -10.92 -0.08
N PHE A 260 -2.24 -11.27 -1.14
CA PHE A 260 -2.17 -12.63 -1.69
C PHE A 260 -0.86 -12.85 -2.42
N LYS A 261 -0.30 -14.04 -2.22
CA LYS A 261 0.94 -14.46 -2.86
C LYS A 261 0.90 -15.95 -3.15
N HIS A 262 1.45 -16.36 -4.29
CA HIS A 262 1.52 -17.77 -4.62
C HIS A 262 2.48 -18.51 -3.67
N GLN A 263 2.12 -19.75 -3.28
CA GLN A 263 2.87 -20.58 -2.33
C GLN A 263 4.30 -20.90 -2.78
N CYS A 264 4.59 -20.84 -4.09
CA CYS A 264 5.95 -21.04 -4.60
C CYS A 264 6.95 -19.97 -4.11
N TYR A 265 6.46 -18.86 -3.54
CA TYR A 265 7.26 -17.81 -2.92
C TYR A 265 7.18 -17.82 -1.38
N PHE A 266 6.66 -18.90 -0.77
CA PHE A 266 6.50 -19.01 0.69
C PHE A 266 7.82 -18.79 1.45
N GLU A 267 8.95 -19.14 0.84
CA GLU A 267 10.25 -18.94 1.42
C GLU A 267 10.62 -17.47 1.62
N GLU A 268 9.97 -16.54 0.93
CA GLU A 268 10.21 -15.10 1.09
C GLU A 268 9.67 -14.58 2.43
N GLN A 269 8.65 -15.24 3.02
CA GLN A 269 7.99 -14.81 4.26
C GLN A 269 7.70 -13.30 4.26
N GLU A 270 7.02 -12.85 3.22
CA GLU A 270 6.87 -11.46 2.85
C GLU A 270 5.86 -10.71 3.73
N TYR A 271 6.17 -9.45 4.00
CA TYR A 271 5.29 -8.45 4.57
C TYR A 271 5.19 -7.28 3.58
N ARG A 272 3.99 -6.74 3.37
CA ARG A 272 3.76 -5.61 2.47
C ARG A 272 3.27 -4.41 3.26
N LEU A 273 3.94 -3.29 3.11
CA LEU A 273 3.39 -1.96 3.39
C LEU A 273 2.55 -1.56 2.19
N PHE A 274 1.26 -1.27 2.39
CA PHE A 274 0.37 -0.79 1.33
C PHE A 274 -0.07 0.64 1.60
N LEU A 275 0.12 1.53 0.62
CA LEU A 275 -0.49 2.85 0.55
C LEU A 275 -1.28 2.97 -0.76
N ASN A 276 -2.20 3.92 -0.84
CA ASN A 276 -2.94 4.21 -2.08
C ASN A 276 -2.83 5.71 -2.37
N ASP A 277 -2.88 6.10 -3.64
CA ASP A 277 -3.03 7.49 -4.03
C ASP A 277 -4.35 8.11 -3.55
N THR A 278 -5.35 7.33 -3.13
CA THR A 278 -6.67 7.84 -2.71
C THR A 278 -6.66 8.78 -1.50
N GLY A 279 -5.55 8.96 -0.79
CA GLY A 279 -5.36 10.16 0.06
C GLY A 279 -5.55 11.48 -0.74
N LEU A 280 -5.30 11.47 -2.05
CA LEU A 280 -5.61 12.53 -3.01
C LEU A 280 -7.10 12.59 -3.39
N ALA A 281 -7.80 11.46 -3.42
CA ALA A 281 -9.22 11.41 -3.76
C ALA A 281 -10.10 12.01 -2.66
N TYR A 282 -9.66 11.99 -1.40
CA TYR A 282 -10.33 12.70 -0.30
C TYR A 282 -10.31 14.23 -0.48
N ARG A 283 -9.34 14.79 -1.21
CA ARG A 283 -9.35 16.22 -1.59
C ARG A 283 -10.56 16.62 -2.43
N LEU A 284 -11.26 15.66 -3.05
CA LEU A 284 -12.46 15.91 -3.84
C LEU A 284 -13.75 15.83 -3.01
N ILE A 285 -13.75 15.05 -1.93
CA ILE A 285 -14.91 14.90 -1.04
C ILE A 285 -14.91 16.04 -0.01
N GLU A 286 -13.73 16.48 0.43
CA GLU A 286 -13.59 17.64 1.30
C GLU A 286 -13.46 18.94 0.49
N LYS A 287 -14.62 19.47 0.09
CA LYS A 287 -14.91 20.90 0.30
C LYS A 287 -15.07 21.25 1.80
N VAL A 288 -14.63 20.37 2.68
CA VAL A 288 -14.50 20.60 4.11
C VAL A 288 -13.16 21.29 4.29
N GLU A 289 -13.22 22.61 4.45
CA GLU A 289 -12.11 23.46 4.88
C GLU A 289 -11.72 23.11 6.32
N SER A 290 -11.21 21.90 6.56
CA SER A 290 -10.52 21.60 7.81
C SER A 290 -9.02 21.81 7.58
N PRO A 291 -8.48 23.00 7.86
CA PRO A 291 -7.07 23.32 7.64
C PRO A 291 -6.09 22.48 8.48
N ASP A 292 -6.61 21.67 9.41
CA ASP A 292 -5.81 21.01 10.44
C ASP A 292 -5.58 19.51 10.22
N ILE A 293 -6.15 18.89 9.17
CA ILE A 293 -5.86 17.48 8.86
C ILE A 293 -4.54 17.41 8.08
N PRO A 294 -3.47 16.79 8.61
CA PRO A 294 -2.20 16.67 7.92
C PRO A 294 -2.37 15.79 6.68
N VAL A 295 -2.49 16.44 5.53
CA VAL A 295 -2.54 15.77 4.23
C VAL A 295 -1.16 15.19 3.95
N PHE A 296 -1.09 13.87 3.80
CA PHE A 296 0.09 13.21 3.24
C PHE A 296 0.27 13.72 1.80
N LYS A 297 1.19 14.67 1.58
CA LYS A 297 1.60 15.10 0.24
C LYS A 297 2.55 14.05 -0.35
N SER A 298 2.06 12.84 -0.62
CA SER A 298 2.82 11.93 -1.47
C SER A 298 2.59 12.33 -2.92
N GLU A 299 3.59 12.98 -3.50
CA GLU A 299 3.62 13.17 -4.94
C GLU A 299 3.81 11.81 -5.61
N VAL A 300 2.96 11.49 -6.58
CA VAL A 300 3.18 10.35 -7.46
C VAL A 300 4.41 10.67 -8.31
N ASN A 301 5.47 9.91 -8.09
CA ASN A 301 6.71 10.02 -8.85
C ASN A 301 6.71 8.96 -9.96
N TYR A 302 7.53 9.14 -10.98
CA TYR A 302 7.69 8.18 -12.07
C TYR A 302 9.17 7.82 -12.26
N LYS A 303 9.44 6.58 -12.64
CA LYS A 303 10.78 6.07 -12.97
C LYS A 303 10.71 5.08 -14.12
N THR A 304 11.76 5.01 -14.92
CA THR A 304 11.90 3.96 -15.94
C THR A 304 12.42 2.67 -15.31
N ASN A 305 11.90 1.53 -15.75
CA ASN A 305 12.43 0.22 -15.44
C ASN A 305 12.36 -0.70 -16.68
N ARG A 306 12.69 -1.99 -16.52
CA ARG A 306 12.66 -2.96 -17.63
C ARG A 306 11.29 -3.15 -18.31
N TYR A 307 10.21 -2.73 -17.65
CA TYR A 307 8.83 -2.80 -18.12
C TYR A 307 8.31 -1.44 -18.65
N GLY A 308 9.15 -0.41 -18.70
CA GLY A 308 8.79 0.93 -19.15
C GLY A 308 8.68 1.96 -18.02
N LEU A 309 7.80 2.94 -18.19
CA LEU A 309 7.57 3.98 -17.19
C LEU A 309 6.65 3.44 -16.08
N THR A 310 7.09 3.54 -14.84
CA THR A 310 6.33 3.08 -13.66
C THR A 310 6.26 4.16 -12.61
N SER A 311 5.08 4.30 -12.01
CA SER A 311 4.87 5.21 -10.89
C SER A 311 5.29 4.60 -9.56
N TYR A 312 5.62 5.46 -8.61
CA TYR A 312 5.90 5.08 -7.23
C TYR A 312 5.57 6.24 -6.27
N LEU A 313 5.34 5.92 -4.99
CA LEU A 313 5.25 6.91 -3.93
C LEU A 313 6.56 6.96 -3.15
N LYS A 314 7.00 8.18 -2.80
CA LYS A 314 8.08 8.39 -1.83
C LYS A 314 7.47 8.56 -0.45
N VAL A 315 7.88 7.72 0.49
CA VAL A 315 7.47 7.78 1.89
C VAL A 315 8.71 8.08 2.73
N GLN A 316 8.75 9.26 3.33
CA GLN A 316 9.84 9.63 4.24
C GLN A 316 9.72 8.84 5.54
N PHE A 317 10.85 8.33 6.03
CA PHE A 317 10.94 7.67 7.33
C PHE A 317 12.20 8.13 8.09
N PRO A 318 12.11 8.21 9.43
CA PRO A 318 13.25 8.58 10.25
C PRO A 318 14.28 7.45 10.28
N PHE A 319 15.56 7.80 10.37
CA PHE A 319 16.65 6.83 10.34
C PHE A 319 16.61 5.82 11.50
N ASP A 320 16.01 6.19 12.63
CA ASP A 320 15.89 5.37 13.83
C ASP A 320 15.10 4.06 13.63
N VAL A 321 14.33 3.92 12.54
CA VAL A 321 13.67 2.66 12.17
C VAL A 321 14.66 1.57 11.74
N VAL A 322 15.87 1.94 11.31
CA VAL A 322 16.87 0.98 10.83
C VAL A 322 17.49 0.29 12.05
N LYS A 323 17.25 -1.02 12.17
CA LYS A 323 17.78 -1.84 13.27
C LYS A 323 19.14 -2.44 12.96
N GLU A 324 19.26 -3.03 11.78
CA GLU A 324 20.47 -3.72 11.36
C GLU A 324 20.71 -3.47 9.89
N VAL A 325 21.98 -3.57 9.52
CA VAL A 325 22.39 -3.60 8.12
C VAL A 325 23.31 -4.80 7.97
N MET A 326 22.92 -5.72 7.09
CA MET A 326 23.69 -6.90 6.73
C MET A 326 24.24 -6.72 5.32
N ILE A 327 25.50 -7.07 5.12
CA ILE A 327 26.13 -7.05 3.80
C ILE A 327 26.33 -8.47 3.28
N GLY A 328 26.24 -8.63 1.97
CA GLY A 328 26.44 -9.91 1.29
C GLY A 328 27.87 -10.43 1.49
N SER A 329 28.03 -11.74 1.45
CA SER A 329 29.29 -12.44 1.74
C SER A 329 30.49 -12.00 0.89
N GLU A 330 30.26 -11.47 -0.32
CA GLU A 330 31.28 -11.01 -1.26
C GLU A 330 31.38 -9.48 -1.40
N VAL A 331 30.74 -8.72 -0.51
CA VAL A 331 30.84 -7.26 -0.50
C VAL A 331 32.27 -6.82 -0.15
N ARG A 332 32.81 -5.92 -0.95
CA ARG A 332 34.18 -5.41 -0.79
C ARG A 332 34.26 -4.37 0.34
N ALA A 333 35.43 -4.26 0.97
CA ALA A 333 35.67 -3.33 2.07
C ALA A 333 35.46 -1.86 1.67
N GLU A 334 35.73 -1.50 0.42
CA GLU A 334 35.52 -0.13 -0.10
C GLU A 334 34.03 0.21 -0.15
N ASN A 335 33.19 -0.74 -0.58
CA ASN A 335 31.73 -0.58 -0.59
C ASN A 335 31.19 -0.46 0.84
N LEU A 336 31.81 -1.15 1.79
CA LEU A 336 31.46 -1.03 3.20
C LEU A 336 31.73 0.37 3.75
N LYS A 337 32.87 0.97 3.38
CA LYS A 337 33.22 2.34 3.77
C LYS A 337 32.19 3.34 3.22
N ILE A 338 31.85 3.22 1.94
CA ILE A 338 30.82 4.06 1.29
C ILE A 338 29.47 3.89 1.99
N LEU A 339 29.08 2.66 2.33
CA LEU A 339 27.84 2.39 3.05
C LEU A 339 27.83 3.05 4.45
N LYS A 340 28.95 3.05 5.18
CA LYS A 340 29.07 3.80 6.45
C LYS A 340 28.89 5.29 6.22
N GLU A 341 29.57 5.84 5.23
CA GLU A 341 29.47 7.26 4.91
C GLU A 341 28.04 7.64 4.60
N MET A 342 27.35 6.84 3.78
CA MET A 342 25.93 7.03 3.42
C MET A 342 25.01 6.97 4.63
N LEU A 343 25.20 5.99 5.53
CA LEU A 343 24.43 5.86 6.77
C LEU A 343 24.73 6.97 7.78
N CYS A 344 25.84 7.70 7.62
CA CYS A 344 26.20 8.85 8.44
C CYS A 344 25.83 10.21 7.80
N VAL A 345 25.32 10.24 6.56
CA VAL A 345 24.86 11.48 5.93
C VAL A 345 23.51 11.88 6.54
N GLY A 346 23.49 12.99 7.27
CA GLY A 346 22.26 13.50 7.90
C GLY A 346 22.44 13.95 9.36
N GLY A 347 23.63 13.79 9.94
CA GLY A 347 23.87 14.05 11.36
C GLY A 347 23.59 12.84 12.25
N ASP A 348 22.95 11.82 11.69
CA ASP A 348 22.79 10.51 12.32
C ASP A 348 24.13 9.77 12.32
N ASN A 349 24.64 9.46 13.50
CA ASN A 349 25.88 8.70 13.64
C ASN A 349 25.52 7.21 13.69
N TRP A 350 25.51 6.52 12.55
CA TRP A 350 25.41 5.05 12.57
C TRP A 350 26.62 4.45 13.28
N GLN A 351 26.44 4.04 14.54
CA GLN A 351 27.49 3.46 15.37
C GLN A 351 27.44 1.92 15.41
N ARG A 352 26.43 1.29 14.81
CA ARG A 352 26.26 -0.16 14.87
C ARG A 352 27.19 -0.86 13.88
N GLU A 353 27.67 -2.03 14.25
CA GLU A 353 28.45 -2.86 13.32
C GLU A 353 27.54 -3.45 12.23
N PHE A 354 28.12 -3.67 11.05
CA PHE A 354 27.45 -4.39 9.98
C PHE A 354 27.53 -5.89 10.22
N ALA A 355 26.41 -6.58 10.04
CA ALA A 355 26.43 -8.02 9.95
C ALA A 355 26.97 -8.45 8.58
N GLN A 356 27.73 -9.54 8.52
CA GLN A 356 28.11 -10.20 7.27
C GLN A 356 27.22 -11.42 7.07
N SER A 357 26.64 -11.57 5.87
CA SER A 357 25.98 -12.82 5.47
C SER A 357 26.97 -13.97 5.50
N LYS A 358 26.53 -15.12 6.02
CA LYS A 358 27.32 -16.36 6.02
C LYS A 358 27.06 -17.21 4.78
N ILE A 359 26.09 -16.81 3.96
CA ILE A 359 25.69 -17.54 2.76
C ILE A 359 26.59 -17.08 1.61
N PRO A 360 27.41 -17.95 1.02
CA PRO A 360 28.19 -17.59 -0.16
C PRO A 360 27.24 -17.30 -1.33
N PHE A 361 27.58 -16.32 -2.16
CA PHE A 361 26.93 -16.20 -3.46
C PHE A 361 27.34 -17.40 -4.30
N LEU A 362 26.41 -18.34 -4.49
CA LEU A 362 26.63 -19.41 -5.46
C LEU A 362 26.50 -18.79 -6.86
N SER A 363 27.66 -18.55 -7.48
CA SER A 363 27.79 -18.07 -8.87
C SER A 363 27.22 -19.06 -9.87
#